data_AF-A0A2E3MWV9-F1
#
_entry.id   AF-A0A2E3MWV9-F1
#
_cell.length_a   1.000
_cell.length_b   1.000
_cell.length_c   1.000
_cell.angle_alpha   90.00
_cell.angle_beta   90.00
_cell.angle_gamma   90.00
#
_symmetry.space_group_name_H-M   'P 1'
#
loop_
_entity.id
_entity.type
_entity.pdbx_description
1 polymer ?
#
loop_
_entity_poly.entity_id
_entity_poly.type
_entity_poly.pdbx_seq_one_letter_code
_entity_poly.pdbx_strand_id
1 'polypeptide(L)'
;MWGSWIGIASLGMAALVVWFVVRHLVNRRQQRRGLVPQEILSIDIAALPLKSPADRGVVLEIYGVPMVIAVLVLAPAGRGLSLPTKTSMAQFVEHLVPDLMAVLTSHQPLFRRWPEQLSIRGFVHSVFNNLPLPGDRGRGTPWCSIAGKFEASGQQYLAALVCRADRPNTLGQIEIKHPGQWLEVLRVRRIHRES
;
A
#
# COMPACT_ATOMS: atom_id res chain seq x y z
N MET A 1 56.29 -18.90 30.13
CA MET A 1 55.53 -17.63 30.12
C MET A 1 54.51 -17.57 28.96
N TRP A 2 53.64 -18.59 28.80
CA TRP A 2 52.69 -18.68 27.67
C TRP A 2 51.20 -18.63 28.09
N GLY A 3 50.91 -18.53 29.40
CA GLY A 3 49.55 -18.62 29.95
C GLY A 3 48.73 -17.32 29.91
N SER A 4 49.36 -16.16 29.80
CA SER A 4 48.67 -14.86 29.88
C SER A 4 47.97 -14.43 28.58
N TRP A 5 48.36 -14.98 27.43
CA TRP A 5 47.79 -14.62 26.13
C TRP A 5 46.43 -15.26 25.87
N ILE A 6 46.17 -16.43 26.47
CA ILE A 6 44.91 -17.17 26.34
C ILE A 6 43.76 -16.44 27.06
N GLY A 7 44.05 -15.80 28.20
CA GLY A 7 43.06 -15.02 28.95
C GLY A 7 42.59 -13.75 28.23
N ILE A 8 43.50 -13.09 27.50
CA ILE A 8 43.17 -11.86 26.76
C ILE A 8 42.35 -12.19 25.49
N ALA A 9 42.70 -13.27 24.80
CA ALA A 9 41.98 -13.72 23.60
C ALA A 9 40.53 -14.11 23.89
N SER A 10 40.28 -14.77 25.04
CA SER A 10 38.95 -15.22 25.44
C SER A 10 38.02 -14.06 25.85
N LEU A 11 38.55 -13.04 26.53
CA LEU A 11 37.82 -11.80 26.85
C LEU A 11 37.45 -11.01 25.59
N GLY A 12 38.35 -10.90 24.61
CA GLY A 12 38.08 -10.23 23.34
C GLY A 12 36.98 -10.92 22.53
N MET A 13 36.97 -12.25 22.50
CA MET A 13 35.96 -13.00 21.77
C MET A 13 34.57 -12.92 22.42
N ALA A 14 34.51 -12.96 23.76
CA ALA A 14 33.25 -12.75 24.48
C ALA A 14 32.66 -11.36 24.20
N ALA A 15 33.48 -10.30 24.23
CA ALA A 15 33.04 -8.95 23.92
C ALA A 15 32.51 -8.80 22.49
N LEU A 16 33.16 -9.43 21.50
CA LEU A 16 32.70 -9.43 20.11
C LEU A 16 31.37 -10.17 19.92
N VAL A 17 31.18 -11.31 20.58
CA VAL A 17 29.92 -12.06 20.53
C VAL A 17 28.79 -11.24 21.16
N VAL A 18 29.02 -10.64 22.33
CA VAL A 18 28.02 -9.76 22.96
C VAL A 18 27.70 -8.57 22.05
N TRP A 19 28.70 -7.91 21.49
CA TRP A 19 28.48 -6.80 20.56
C TRP A 19 27.69 -7.21 19.33
N PHE A 20 28.01 -8.37 18.74
CA PHE A 20 27.30 -8.90 17.57
C PHE A 20 25.85 -9.24 17.90
N VAL A 21 25.60 -9.89 19.04
CA VAL A 21 24.25 -10.26 19.51
C VAL A 21 23.44 -9.01 19.83
N VAL A 22 24.02 -8.02 20.53
CA VAL A 22 23.37 -6.74 20.83
C VAL A 22 23.05 -6.00 19.54
N ARG A 23 24.01 -5.88 18.62
CA ARG A 23 23.80 -5.24 17.31
C ARG A 23 22.71 -5.97 16.53
N HIS A 24 22.70 -7.29 16.52
CA HIS A 24 21.70 -8.09 15.82
C HIS A 24 20.31 -7.97 16.46
N LEU A 25 20.22 -7.90 17.79
CA LEU A 25 18.97 -7.66 18.53
C LEU A 25 18.45 -6.23 18.32
N VAL A 26 19.33 -5.23 18.32
CA VAL A 26 18.97 -3.83 18.05
C VAL A 26 18.52 -3.66 16.61
N ASN A 27 19.19 -4.29 15.64
CA ASN A 27 18.82 -4.24 14.23
C ASN A 27 17.46 -4.95 14.00
N ARG A 28 17.22 -6.09 14.67
CA ARG A 28 15.91 -6.75 14.67
C ARG A 28 14.83 -5.91 15.36
N ARG A 29 15.15 -5.22 16.47
CA ARG A 29 14.22 -4.31 17.15
C ARG A 29 13.91 -3.08 16.32
N GLN A 30 14.87 -2.52 15.59
CA GLN A 30 14.61 -1.41 14.65
C GLN A 30 13.74 -1.87 13.47
N GLN A 31 13.94 -3.08 12.95
CA GLN A 31 13.01 -3.69 11.98
C GLN A 31 11.61 -3.88 12.57
N ARG A 32 11.51 -4.25 13.85
CA ARG A 32 10.22 -4.37 14.57
C ARG A 32 9.62 -3.05 15.01
N ARG A 33 10.37 -1.95 15.12
CA ARG A 33 9.84 -0.62 15.46
C ARG A 33 9.02 -0.01 14.31
N GLY A 34 9.05 -0.60 13.12
CA GLY A 34 8.09 -0.32 12.04
C GLY A 34 6.79 -1.14 12.12
N LEU A 35 6.65 -2.07 13.09
CA LEU A 35 5.39 -2.74 13.37
C LEU A 35 4.49 -1.76 14.13
N VAL A 36 3.83 -0.88 13.38
CA VAL A 36 2.54 -0.34 13.82
C VAL A 36 1.68 -1.54 14.23
N PRO A 37 0.99 -1.51 15.38
CA PRO A 37 0.12 -2.59 15.81
C PRO A 37 -0.74 -3.06 14.64
N GLN A 38 -0.61 -4.36 14.30
CA GLN A 38 -1.28 -5.00 13.17
C GLN A 38 -2.80 -4.72 13.15
N GLU A 39 -3.37 -4.46 14.33
CA GLU A 39 -4.76 -4.11 14.58
C GLU A 39 -5.25 -2.84 13.84
N ILE A 40 -4.38 -1.91 13.45
CA ILE A 40 -4.81 -0.67 12.74
C ILE A 40 -4.78 -0.83 11.20
N LEU A 41 -4.04 -1.82 10.69
CA LEU A 41 -3.80 -1.98 9.25
C LEU A 41 -4.84 -2.86 8.58
N SER A 42 -5.48 -3.76 9.34
CA SER A 42 -6.49 -4.68 8.82
C SER A 42 -7.83 -3.97 8.61
N ILE A 43 -8.41 -4.12 7.42
CA ILE A 43 -9.78 -3.67 7.13
C ILE A 43 -10.57 -4.88 6.67
N ASP A 44 -11.70 -5.13 7.32
CA ASP A 44 -12.66 -6.10 6.83
C ASP A 44 -13.39 -5.53 5.60
N ILE A 45 -12.93 -5.97 4.42
CA ILE A 45 -13.48 -5.54 3.14
C ILE A 45 -14.92 -6.06 2.96
N ALA A 46 -15.25 -7.22 3.53
CA ALA A 46 -16.58 -7.81 3.40
C ALA A 46 -17.65 -7.01 4.17
N ALA A 47 -17.24 -6.30 5.23
CA ALA A 47 -18.12 -5.46 6.03
C ALA A 47 -18.33 -4.04 5.45
N LEU A 48 -17.63 -3.67 4.36
CA LEU A 48 -17.78 -2.33 3.77
C LEU A 48 -19.12 -2.18 3.04
N PRO A 49 -19.72 -0.98 3.03
CA PRO A 49 -20.99 -0.74 2.36
C PRO A 49 -20.87 -1.01 0.86
N LEU A 50 -21.79 -1.83 0.35
CA LEU A 50 -21.87 -2.21 -1.05
C LEU A 50 -22.41 -1.03 -1.87
N LYS A 51 -21.51 -0.23 -2.47
CA LYS A 51 -21.86 0.86 -3.39
C LYS A 51 -21.72 0.39 -4.85
N SER A 52 -22.70 0.69 -5.70
CA SER A 52 -22.64 0.38 -7.14
C SER A 52 -21.87 1.47 -7.91
N PRO A 53 -21.06 1.10 -8.93
CA PRO A 53 -20.49 2.03 -9.90
C PRO A 53 -21.54 2.76 -10.76
N ALA A 54 -22.74 2.21 -10.95
CA ALA A 54 -23.74 2.73 -11.89
C ALA A 54 -24.36 4.09 -11.48
N ASP A 55 -24.28 4.47 -10.21
CA ASP A 55 -24.95 5.67 -9.68
C ASP A 55 -24.09 6.94 -9.76
N ARG A 56 -23.00 6.95 -10.54
CA ARG A 56 -21.95 7.98 -10.44
C ARG A 56 -21.58 8.59 -11.79
N GLY A 57 -21.53 9.93 -11.84
CA GLY A 57 -21.16 10.69 -13.04
C GLY A 57 -19.68 10.57 -13.44
N VAL A 58 -18.84 9.96 -12.61
CA VAL A 58 -17.45 9.64 -12.90
C VAL A 58 -17.25 8.14 -12.70
N VAL A 59 -16.75 7.47 -13.73
CA VAL A 59 -16.49 6.03 -13.73
C VAL A 59 -14.99 5.79 -13.67
N LEU A 60 -14.59 4.96 -12.71
CA LEU A 60 -13.25 4.37 -12.70
C LEU A 60 -13.33 2.99 -13.35
N GLU A 61 -12.44 2.72 -14.30
CA GLU A 61 -12.28 1.41 -14.90
C GLU A 61 -10.93 0.79 -14.50
N ILE A 62 -10.94 -0.51 -14.19
CA ILE A 62 -9.75 -1.33 -14.02
C ILE A 62 -9.74 -2.34 -15.15
N TYR A 63 -8.77 -2.26 -16.07
CA TYR A 63 -8.71 -3.08 -17.29
C TYR A 63 -10.07 -3.15 -18.03
N GLY A 64 -10.76 -2.00 -18.11
CA GLY A 64 -12.07 -1.88 -18.78
C GLY A 64 -13.28 -2.34 -17.96
N VAL A 65 -13.10 -2.79 -16.71
CA VAL A 65 -14.21 -3.13 -15.82
C VAL A 65 -14.57 -1.93 -14.93
N PRO A 66 -15.83 -1.44 -14.93
CA PRO A 66 -16.24 -0.31 -14.09
C PRO A 66 -16.26 -0.68 -12.61
N MET A 67 -15.70 0.20 -11.78
CA MET A 67 -15.31 -0.10 -10.40
C MET A 67 -15.55 1.09 -9.47
N VAL A 68 -15.90 0.78 -8.23
CA VAL A 68 -15.92 1.73 -7.11
C VAL A 68 -14.72 1.49 -6.22
N ILE A 69 -14.02 2.57 -5.85
CA ILE A 69 -12.96 2.53 -4.84
C ILE A 69 -13.63 2.44 -3.46
N ALA A 70 -13.34 1.38 -2.73
CA ALA A 70 -13.80 1.18 -1.36
C ALA A 70 -12.73 1.60 -0.33
N VAL A 71 -11.44 1.36 -0.64
CA VAL A 71 -10.31 1.71 0.24
C VAL A 71 -9.21 2.35 -0.59
N LEU A 72 -8.61 3.42 -0.06
CA LEU A 72 -7.36 4.00 -0.55
C LEU A 72 -6.33 3.98 0.58
N VAL A 73 -5.20 3.32 0.35
CA VAL A 73 -4.05 3.30 1.23
C VAL A 73 -2.91 4.08 0.58
N LEU A 74 -2.28 4.97 1.35
CA LEU A 74 -1.05 5.65 0.96
C LEU A 74 0.06 5.39 1.99
N ALA A 75 1.28 5.19 1.51
CA ALA A 75 2.46 5.06 2.35
C ALA A 75 3.69 5.75 1.71
N PRO A 76 4.58 6.37 2.48
CA PRO A 76 5.87 6.83 1.97
C PRO A 76 6.79 5.64 1.61
N ALA A 77 7.57 5.76 0.54
CA ALA A 77 8.57 4.76 0.16
C ALA A 77 9.97 5.19 0.65
N GLY A 78 10.63 4.36 1.45
CA GLY A 78 11.95 4.68 2.01
C GLY A 78 11.87 5.24 3.43
N ARG A 79 12.83 6.11 3.80
CA ARG A 79 12.95 6.68 5.15
C ARG A 79 12.86 8.19 5.13
N GLY A 80 12.21 8.78 6.13
CA GLY A 80 12.17 10.22 6.33
C GLY A 80 11.27 10.98 5.34
N LEU A 81 10.45 10.24 4.59
CA LEU A 81 9.40 10.82 3.76
C LEU A 81 8.08 10.78 4.53
N SER A 82 7.33 11.87 4.48
CA SER A 82 5.99 11.96 5.04
C SER A 82 4.96 12.15 3.94
N LEU A 83 3.73 11.69 4.19
CA LEU A 83 2.61 12.01 3.32
C LEU A 83 2.22 13.49 3.50
N PRO A 84 1.72 14.14 2.43
CA PRO A 84 1.30 15.53 2.52
C PRO A 84 0.15 15.74 3.51
N THR A 85 0.01 17.00 3.92
CA THR A 85 -1.12 17.46 4.74
C THR A 85 -2.43 17.36 3.95
N LYS A 86 -3.57 17.49 4.65
CA LYS A 86 -4.89 17.38 4.01
C LYS A 86 -5.07 18.39 2.86
N THR A 87 -4.49 19.58 2.99
CA THR A 87 -4.62 20.68 2.02
C THR A 87 -3.98 20.36 0.68
N SER A 88 -2.83 19.69 0.66
CA SER A 88 -2.12 19.30 -0.58
C SER A 88 -2.38 17.86 -1.02
N MET A 89 -3.17 17.10 -0.27
CA MET A 89 -3.51 15.71 -0.60
C MET A 89 -4.20 15.58 -1.97
N ALA A 90 -5.04 16.56 -2.34
CA ALA A 90 -5.73 16.54 -3.62
C ALA A 90 -4.72 16.53 -4.79
N GLN A 91 -3.82 17.52 -4.82
CA GLN A 91 -2.77 17.61 -5.82
C GLN A 91 -1.83 16.40 -5.79
N PHE A 92 -1.56 15.87 -4.61
CA PHE A 92 -0.71 14.69 -4.44
C PHE A 92 -1.31 13.44 -5.11
N VAL A 93 -2.60 13.19 -4.91
CA VAL A 93 -3.28 12.04 -5.49
C VAL A 93 -3.42 12.15 -7.01
N GLU A 94 -3.51 13.36 -7.57
CA GLU A 94 -3.51 13.57 -9.02
C GLU A 94 -2.22 13.08 -9.71
N HIS A 95 -1.11 12.95 -8.98
CA HIS A 95 0.11 12.34 -9.52
C HIS A 95 0.01 10.81 -9.68
N LEU A 96 -0.95 10.17 -9.01
CA LEU A 96 -1.17 8.72 -9.11
C LEU A 96 -1.89 8.37 -10.42
N VAL A 97 -3.05 8.99 -10.65
CA VAL A 97 -3.83 8.92 -11.88
C VAL A 97 -4.55 10.26 -12.06
N PRO A 98 -4.56 10.84 -13.27
CA PRO A 98 -5.34 12.05 -13.55
C PRO A 98 -6.83 11.86 -13.25
N ASP A 99 -7.48 12.91 -12.75
CA ASP A 99 -8.89 12.95 -12.36
C ASP A 99 -9.28 12.00 -11.21
N LEU A 100 -8.29 11.39 -10.54
CA LEU A 100 -8.58 10.48 -9.44
C LEU A 100 -9.26 11.19 -8.28
N MET A 101 -9.03 12.48 -8.04
CA MET A 101 -9.74 13.20 -6.99
C MET A 101 -11.24 13.34 -7.24
N ALA A 102 -11.66 13.46 -8.50
CA ALA A 102 -13.08 13.45 -8.84
C ALA A 102 -13.72 12.10 -8.49
N VAL A 103 -13.02 11.00 -8.80
CA VAL A 103 -13.43 9.64 -8.43
C VAL A 103 -13.49 9.51 -6.92
N LEU A 104 -12.46 9.91 -6.17
CA LEU A 104 -12.44 9.79 -4.70
C LEU A 104 -13.53 10.61 -4.02
N THR A 105 -13.84 11.79 -4.55
CA THR A 105 -14.90 12.67 -4.03
C THR A 105 -16.28 12.03 -4.22
N SER A 106 -16.53 11.45 -5.39
CA SER A 106 -17.74 10.68 -5.66
C SER A 106 -17.78 9.38 -4.85
N HIS A 107 -16.63 8.72 -4.70
CA HIS A 107 -16.53 7.38 -4.14
C HIS A 107 -16.61 7.36 -2.62
N GLN A 108 -16.03 8.38 -1.99
CA GLN A 108 -15.82 8.50 -0.55
C GLN A 108 -15.25 7.20 0.03
N PRO A 109 -14.08 6.75 -0.47
CA PRO A 109 -13.46 5.53 0.05
C PRO A 109 -12.93 5.73 1.45
N LEU A 110 -12.73 4.62 2.15
CA LEU A 110 -12.01 4.61 3.41
C LEU A 110 -10.54 4.93 3.16
N PHE A 111 -10.10 6.09 3.65
CA PHE A 111 -8.71 6.50 3.53
C PHE A 111 -7.86 5.97 4.70
N ARG A 112 -6.71 5.37 4.39
CA ARG A 112 -5.72 4.91 5.37
C ARG A 112 -4.33 5.41 5.01
N ARG A 113 -3.64 5.93 6.03
CA ARG A 113 -2.22 6.26 5.97
C ARG A 113 -1.45 5.14 6.63
N TRP A 114 -0.55 4.53 5.88
CA TRP A 114 0.35 3.50 6.39
C TRP A 114 1.73 4.11 6.69
N PRO A 115 2.49 3.48 7.61
CA PRO A 115 3.83 3.95 7.95
C PRO A 115 4.78 3.79 6.76
N GLU A 116 5.92 4.47 6.84
CA GLU A 116 7.04 4.35 5.90
C GLU A 116 7.38 2.89 5.61
N GLN A 117 7.48 2.54 4.33
CA GLN A 117 7.79 1.18 3.90
C GLN A 117 9.19 1.14 3.29
N LEU A 118 9.99 0.20 3.77
CA LEU A 118 11.37 0.03 3.31
C LEU A 118 11.48 -0.58 1.90
N SER A 119 10.40 -1.20 1.40
CA SER A 119 10.38 -1.78 0.06
C SER A 119 8.98 -1.82 -0.54
N ILE A 120 8.91 -1.68 -1.87
CA ILE A 120 7.67 -1.79 -2.65
C ILE A 120 7.07 -3.19 -2.50
N ARG A 121 7.89 -4.24 -2.63
CA ARG A 121 7.45 -5.63 -2.50
C ARG A 121 6.89 -5.95 -1.11
N GLY A 122 7.52 -5.41 -0.06
CA GLY A 122 7.03 -5.55 1.32
C GLY A 122 5.68 -4.86 1.54
N PHE A 123 5.49 -3.69 0.93
CA PHE A 123 4.21 -2.99 0.94
C PHE A 123 3.11 -3.79 0.22
N VAL A 124 3.36 -4.23 -1.03
CA VAL A 124 2.40 -5.03 -1.81
C VAL A 124 1.99 -6.28 -1.04
N HIS A 125 2.95 -7.01 -0.49
CA HIS A 125 2.68 -8.18 0.34
C HIS A 125 1.86 -7.83 1.59
N SER A 126 2.19 -6.72 2.26
CA SER A 126 1.43 -6.25 3.43
C SER A 126 0.00 -5.85 3.07
N VAL A 127 -0.21 -5.19 1.93
CA VAL A 127 -1.55 -4.84 1.44
C VAL A 127 -2.37 -6.11 1.20
N PHE A 128 -1.84 -7.06 0.43
CA PHE A 128 -2.58 -8.27 0.07
C PHE A 128 -2.87 -9.22 1.24
N ASN A 129 -2.09 -9.13 2.31
CA ASN A 129 -2.33 -9.91 3.53
C ASN A 129 -3.26 -9.20 4.54
N ASN A 130 -3.11 -7.88 4.71
CA ASN A 130 -3.89 -7.13 5.71
C ASN A 130 -5.22 -6.59 5.13
N LEU A 131 -5.39 -6.59 3.81
CA LEU A 131 -6.64 -6.24 3.14
C LEU A 131 -7.14 -7.47 2.36
N PRO A 132 -7.54 -8.54 3.06
CA PRO A 132 -7.94 -9.79 2.42
C PRO A 132 -9.23 -9.59 1.63
N LEU A 133 -9.17 -9.88 0.33
CA LEU A 133 -10.35 -9.92 -0.54
C LEU A 133 -11.11 -11.24 -0.32
N PRO A 134 -12.45 -11.25 -0.46
CA PRO A 134 -13.22 -12.49 -0.37
C PRO A 134 -12.86 -13.47 -1.51
N GLY A 135 -13.17 -14.75 -1.30
CA GLY A 135 -12.90 -15.81 -2.27
C GLY A 135 -11.41 -16.10 -2.46
N ASP A 136 -11.01 -16.53 -3.67
CA ASP A 136 -9.60 -16.77 -4.02
C ASP A 136 -8.90 -15.45 -4.36
N ARG A 137 -8.55 -14.68 -3.31
CA ARG A 137 -7.90 -13.36 -3.45
C ARG A 137 -8.67 -12.42 -4.37
N GLY A 138 -10.00 -12.42 -4.26
CA GLY A 138 -10.91 -11.61 -5.06
C GLY A 138 -11.29 -12.22 -6.42
N ARG A 139 -10.58 -13.25 -6.93
CA ARG A 139 -10.93 -13.87 -8.21
C ARG A 139 -12.28 -14.56 -8.14
N GLY A 140 -13.11 -14.36 -9.16
CA GLY A 140 -14.49 -14.86 -9.18
C GLY A 140 -15.42 -14.11 -8.23
N THR A 141 -14.95 -12.99 -7.64
CA THR A 141 -15.77 -12.08 -6.85
C THR A 141 -15.81 -10.70 -7.52
N PRO A 142 -16.70 -9.79 -7.10
CA PRO A 142 -16.70 -8.42 -7.61
C PRO A 142 -15.50 -7.59 -7.14
N TRP A 143 -14.67 -8.11 -6.22
CA TRP A 143 -13.60 -7.36 -5.59
C TRP A 143 -12.27 -7.53 -6.30
N CYS A 144 -11.50 -6.46 -6.34
CA CYS A 144 -10.11 -6.48 -6.73
C CYS A 144 -9.27 -5.51 -5.89
N SER A 145 -7.96 -5.71 -5.84
CA SER A 145 -7.03 -4.77 -5.25
C SER A 145 -5.84 -4.52 -6.16
N ILE A 146 -5.34 -3.29 -6.12
CA ILE A 146 -4.19 -2.84 -6.89
C ILE A 146 -3.21 -2.22 -5.93
N ALA A 147 -1.93 -2.57 -6.00
CA ALA A 147 -0.91 -2.01 -5.13
C ALA A 147 0.42 -1.80 -5.85
N GLY A 148 1.11 -0.70 -5.56
CA GLY A 148 2.49 -0.50 -5.95
C GLY A 148 2.95 0.94 -5.84
N LYS A 149 4.02 1.28 -6.55
CA LYS A 149 4.67 2.60 -6.45
C LYS A 149 4.14 3.61 -7.45
N PHE A 150 4.18 4.88 -7.07
CA PHE A 150 3.99 6.03 -7.96
C PHE A 150 4.97 7.14 -7.58
N GLU A 151 5.08 8.15 -8.43
CA GLU A 151 5.98 9.28 -8.24
C GLU A 151 5.18 10.57 -8.10
N ALA A 152 5.51 11.37 -7.09
CA ALA A 152 4.91 12.68 -6.87
C ALA A 152 6.01 13.66 -6.48
N SER A 153 6.09 14.80 -7.17
CA SER A 153 7.11 15.84 -6.91
C SER A 153 8.55 15.31 -6.85
N GLY A 154 8.90 14.32 -7.69
CA GLY A 154 10.24 13.72 -7.72
C GLY A 154 10.55 12.74 -6.59
N GLN A 155 9.57 12.39 -5.75
CA GLN A 155 9.70 11.40 -4.67
C GLN A 155 8.83 10.17 -4.94
N GLN A 156 9.26 9.02 -4.41
CA GLN A 156 8.53 7.76 -4.55
C GLN A 156 7.59 7.53 -3.37
N TYR A 157 6.36 7.18 -3.71
CA TYR A 157 5.31 6.84 -2.76
C TYR A 157 4.65 5.54 -3.17
N LEU A 158 3.87 4.98 -2.25
CA LEU A 158 3.18 3.72 -2.41
C LEU A 158 1.70 3.96 -2.25
N ALA A 159 0.93 3.38 -3.16
CA ALA A 159 -0.52 3.45 -3.13
C ALA A 159 -1.10 2.04 -3.26
N ALA A 160 -2.22 1.82 -2.57
CA ALA A 160 -3.07 0.69 -2.82
C ALA A 160 -4.54 1.08 -2.87
N LEU A 161 -5.27 0.45 -3.77
CA LEU A 161 -6.69 0.62 -3.97
C LEU A 161 -7.36 -0.73 -3.76
N VAL A 162 -8.47 -0.74 -3.03
CA VAL A 162 -9.43 -1.85 -3.04
C VAL A 162 -10.66 -1.37 -3.77
N CYS A 163 -11.06 -2.12 -4.79
CA CYS A 163 -12.13 -1.75 -5.69
C CYS A 163 -13.17 -2.86 -5.82
N ARG A 164 -14.40 -2.46 -6.13
CA ARG A 164 -15.55 -3.35 -6.30
C ARG A 164 -16.30 -3.03 -7.60
N ALA A 165 -16.57 -4.05 -8.39
CA ALA A 165 -17.46 -4.00 -9.55
C ALA A 165 -18.90 -4.38 -9.16
N ASP A 166 -19.84 -4.20 -10.08
CA ASP A 166 -21.20 -4.73 -9.92
C ASP A 166 -21.26 -6.25 -10.05
N ARG A 167 -20.37 -6.84 -10.87
CA ARG A 167 -20.36 -8.26 -11.20
C ARG A 167 -19.03 -8.92 -10.84
N PRO A 168 -19.03 -10.23 -10.55
CA PRO A 168 -17.81 -11.01 -10.43
C PRO A 168 -16.86 -10.83 -11.62
N ASN A 169 -15.56 -10.78 -11.34
CA ASN A 169 -14.51 -10.63 -12.35
C ASN A 169 -13.28 -11.50 -12.01
N THR A 170 -12.30 -11.51 -12.92
CA THR A 170 -11.08 -12.34 -12.81
C THR A 170 -9.86 -11.58 -12.30
N LEU A 171 -9.99 -10.30 -11.94
CA LEU A 171 -8.87 -9.40 -11.67
C LEU A 171 -8.13 -9.76 -10.37
N GLY A 172 -8.85 -10.01 -9.29
CA GLY A 172 -8.26 -10.37 -7.99
C GLY A 172 -7.26 -9.33 -7.50
N GLN A 173 -5.98 -9.69 -7.40
CA GLN A 173 -4.90 -8.82 -6.93
C GLN A 173 -3.94 -8.44 -8.06
N ILE A 174 -3.67 -7.15 -8.22
CA ILE A 174 -2.83 -6.59 -9.27
C ILE A 174 -1.65 -5.84 -8.64
N GLU A 175 -0.44 -6.28 -8.95
CA GLU A 175 0.79 -5.56 -8.56
C GLU A 175 1.23 -4.59 -9.66
N ILE A 176 1.50 -3.35 -9.27
CA ILE A 176 2.06 -2.31 -10.12
C ILE A 176 3.59 -2.35 -10.02
N LYS A 177 4.23 -2.75 -11.11
CA LYS A 177 5.67 -2.95 -11.22
C LYS A 177 6.43 -1.65 -11.48
N HIS A 178 5.85 -0.74 -12.26
CA HIS A 178 6.41 0.58 -12.57
C HIS A 178 5.34 1.68 -12.51
N PRO A 179 5.71 2.94 -12.22
CA PRO A 179 4.73 4.03 -12.04
C PRO A 179 3.76 4.21 -13.22
N GLY A 180 4.25 4.11 -14.45
CA GLY A 180 3.41 4.25 -15.65
C GLY A 180 2.29 3.20 -15.78
N GLN A 181 2.44 2.03 -15.14
CA GLN A 181 1.44 0.96 -15.22
C GLN A 181 0.13 1.36 -14.53
N TRP A 182 0.13 2.33 -13.60
CA TRP A 182 -1.11 2.86 -13.04
C TRP A 182 -2.05 3.39 -14.14
N LEU A 183 -1.53 4.07 -15.16
CA LEU A 183 -2.30 4.62 -16.27
C LEU A 183 -2.74 3.56 -17.30
N GLU A 184 -2.03 2.43 -17.34
CA GLU A 184 -2.42 1.28 -18.16
C GLU A 184 -3.59 0.52 -17.52
N VAL A 185 -3.55 0.38 -16.19
CA VAL A 185 -4.52 -0.37 -15.40
C VAL A 185 -5.78 0.43 -15.10
N LEU A 186 -5.61 1.68 -14.67
CA LEU A 186 -6.68 2.57 -14.23
C LEU A 186 -7.03 3.57 -15.32
N ARG A 187 -8.32 3.71 -15.60
CA ARG A 187 -8.85 4.75 -16.48
C ARG A 187 -9.99 5.46 -15.78
N VAL A 188 -9.92 6.78 -15.74
CA VAL A 188 -11.01 7.63 -15.28
C VAL A 188 -11.77 8.13 -16.49
N ARG A 189 -13.08 7.90 -16.52
CA ARG A 189 -13.99 8.41 -17.56
C ARG A 189 -15.05 9.29 -16.92
N ARG A 190 -15.22 10.49 -17.45
CA ARG A 190 -16.36 11.37 -17.10
C ARG A 190 -17.51 11.02 -18.03
N ILE A 191 -18.67 10.68 -17.47
CA ILE A 191 -19.87 10.51 -18.28
C ILE A 191 -20.43 11.92 -18.51
N HIS A 192 -20.27 12.45 -19.73
CA HIS A 192 -20.97 13.66 -20.12
C HIS A 192 -22.44 13.30 -20.28
N ARG A 193 -23.27 13.67 -19.31
CA ARG A 193 -24.73 13.54 -19.47
C ARG A 193 -25.16 14.71 -20.36
N GLU A 194 -25.30 14.46 -21.66
CA GLU A 194 -26.01 15.38 -22.55
C GLU A 194 -27.43 15.55 -21.98
N SER A 195 -27.73 16.78 -21.57
CA SER A 195 -29.04 17.22 -21.07
C SER A 195 -29.98 17.55 -22.22
#